data_AF-A0A1H4U4N8-F1
#
_entry.id   AF-A0A1H4U4N8-F1
#
_cell.length_a   1.000
_cell.length_b   1.000
_cell.length_c   1.000
_cell.angle_alpha   90.00
_cell.angle_beta   90.00
_cell.angle_gamma   90.00
#
_symmetry.space_group_name_H-M   'P 1'
#
loop_
_entity.id
_entity.type
_entity.pdbx_description
1 polymer ?
#
loop_
_entity_poly.entity_id
_entity_poly.type
_entity_poly.pdbx_seq_one_letter_code
_entity_poly.pdbx_strand_id
1 'polypeptide(L)' 'MPATGRPSPEERRRASRTVRRHARDGDDAAELLAMLGLDHADAPPSEPRRPHSRLTADELRELLAPFAAERTGSR' A
#
# COMPACT_ATOMS: atom_id res chain seq x y z
N MET A 1 -25.70 10.47 26.70
CA MET A 1 -24.68 9.41 26.66
C MET A 1 -24.45 9.07 25.20
N PRO A 2 -23.30 9.40 24.56
CA PRO A 2 -23.06 8.94 23.21
C PRO A 2 -22.98 7.40 23.25
N ALA A 3 -23.67 6.75 22.33
CA ALA A 3 -23.72 5.31 22.26
C ALA A 3 -22.29 4.74 22.22
N THR A 4 -21.93 3.91 23.19
CA THR A 4 -20.79 2.99 23.09
C THR A 4 -21.15 1.86 22.13
N GLY A 5 -21.56 2.24 20.91
CA GLY A 5 -21.91 1.35 19.83
C GLY A 5 -20.67 1.16 18.98
N ARG A 6 -20.25 -0.08 18.78
CA ARG A 6 -19.22 -0.41 17.79
C ARG A 6 -19.56 0.30 16.47
N PRO A 7 -18.58 0.91 15.78
CA PRO A 7 -18.82 1.60 14.53
C PRO A 7 -19.50 0.67 13.54
N SER A 8 -20.51 1.20 12.86
CA SER A 8 -21.23 0.47 11.82
C SER A 8 -20.26 0.04 10.71
N PRO A 9 -20.57 -1.03 9.95
CA PRO A 9 -19.75 -1.46 8.82
C PRO A 9 -19.49 -0.34 7.79
N GLU A 10 -20.44 0.56 7.59
CA GLU A 10 -20.27 1.70 6.69
C GLU A 10 -19.24 2.72 7.21
N GLU A 11 -19.28 3.03 8.51
CA GLU A 11 -18.31 3.93 9.16
C GLU A 11 -16.91 3.34 9.11
N ARG A 12 -16.75 2.03 9.35
CA ARG A 12 -15.45 1.35 9.21
C ARG A 12 -14.93 1.38 7.78
N ARG A 13 -15.80 1.19 6.77
CA ARG A 13 -15.44 1.31 5.35
C ARG A 13 -15.04 2.72 4.95
N ARG A 14 -15.70 3.75 5.51
CA ARG A 14 -15.32 5.15 5.30
C ARG A 14 -13.95 5.42 5.94
N ALA A 15 -13.74 5.00 7.18
CA ALA A 15 -12.46 5.17 7.87
C ALA A 15 -11.31 4.49 7.12
N SER A 16 -11.51 3.26 6.67
CA SER A 16 -10.49 2.51 5.91
C SER A 16 -10.11 3.20 4.59
N ARG A 17 -11.09 3.77 3.88
CA ARG A 17 -10.85 4.56 2.66
C ARG A 17 -10.08 5.85 2.95
N THR A 18 -10.42 6.53 4.04
CA THR A 18 -9.71 7.75 4.46
C THR A 18 -8.25 7.45 4.78
N VAL A 19 -7.96 6.39 5.54
CA VAL A 19 -6.59 5.98 5.87
C VAL A 19 -5.79 5.71 4.58
N ARG A 20 -6.33 4.89 3.67
CA ARG A 20 -5.67 4.58 2.39
C ARG A 20 -5.44 5.80 1.49
N ARG A 21 -6.28 6.84 1.59
CA ARG A 21 -6.14 8.09 0.82
C ARG A 21 -5.02 8.98 1.35
N HIS A 22 -4.74 8.91 2.66
CA HIS A 22 -3.83 9.81 3.35
C HIS A 22 -2.50 9.16 3.75
N ALA A 23 -2.41 7.83 3.70
CA ALA A 23 -1.18 7.10 3.91
C ALA A 23 -0.13 7.46 2.85
N ARG A 24 1.13 7.46 3.29
CA ARG A 24 2.29 7.77 2.44
C ARG A 24 2.55 6.68 1.41
N ASP A 25 2.36 5.42 1.79
CA ASP A 25 2.55 4.25 0.96
C ASP A 25 1.71 3.06 1.47
N GLY A 26 1.93 1.88 0.88
CA GLY A 26 1.17 0.68 1.20
C GLY A 26 1.46 0.11 2.60
N ASP A 27 2.68 0.28 3.11
CA ASP A 27 3.10 -0.25 4.39
C ASP A 27 2.59 0.65 5.53
N ASP A 28 2.70 1.96 5.35
CA ASP A 28 2.09 2.98 6.22
C ASP A 28 0.57 2.81 6.30
N ALA A 29 -0.10 2.54 5.18
CA ALA A 29 -1.52 2.25 5.17
C ALA A 29 -1.88 0.98 5.97
N ALA A 30 -1.06 -0.06 5.89
CA ALA A 30 -1.29 -1.32 6.60
C ALA A 30 -1.10 -1.15 8.12
N GLU A 31 -0.07 -0.43 8.54
CA GLU A 31 0.19 -0.10 9.95
C GLU A 31 -0.96 0.71 10.55
N LEU A 32 -1.39 1.78 9.87
CA LEU A 32 -2.49 2.63 10.34
C LEU A 32 -3.82 1.87 10.43
N LEU A 33 -4.10 0.98 9.48
CA LEU A 33 -5.31 0.14 9.53
C LEU A 33 -5.25 -0.85 10.70
N ALA A 34 -4.08 -1.43 11.00
CA ALA A 34 -3.91 -2.33 12.14
C ALA A 34 -4.07 -1.59 13.49
N MET A 35 -3.47 -0.41 13.63
CA MET A 35 -3.62 0.43 14.84
C MET A 35 -5.08 0.79 15.13
N LEU A 36 -5.89 0.94 14.09
CA LEU A 36 -7.31 1.29 14.19
C LEU A 36 -8.24 0.07 14.23
N GLY A 37 -7.71 -1.16 14.16
CA GLY A 37 -8.52 -2.39 14.09
C GLY A 37 -9.42 -2.46 12.85
N LEU A 38 -8.96 -1.86 11.74
CA LEU A 38 -9.66 -1.78 10.45
C LEU A 38 -9.11 -2.76 9.40
N ASP A 39 -8.11 -3.57 9.78
CA ASP A 39 -7.43 -4.56 8.96
C ASP A 39 -8.36 -5.67 8.41
N HIS A 40 -9.46 -5.97 9.11
CA HIS A 40 -10.41 -7.05 8.74
C HIS A 40 -11.84 -6.56 8.46
N ALA A 41 -12.08 -5.26 8.57
CA ALA A 41 -13.39 -4.67 8.36
C ALA A 41 -13.67 -4.45 6.88
N ASP A 42 -14.23 -5.46 6.21
CA ASP A 42 -14.83 -5.28 4.87
C ASP A 42 -13.85 -4.76 3.82
N ALA A 43 -12.67 -5.36 3.67
CA ALA A 43 -11.95 -5.22 2.42
C ALA A 43 -12.87 -5.78 1.31
N PRO A 44 -13.42 -4.96 0.39
CA PRO A 44 -13.93 -5.54 -0.85
C PRO A 44 -12.77 -6.36 -1.43
N PRO A 45 -13.04 -7.51 -2.09
CA PRO A 45 -11.99 -8.25 -2.77
C PRO A 45 -11.18 -7.23 -3.54
N SER A 46 -9.87 -7.19 -3.28
CA SER A 46 -8.99 -6.20 -3.90
C SER A 46 -9.33 -6.24 -5.38
N GLU A 47 -9.85 -5.12 -5.90
CA GLU A 47 -10.08 -5.02 -7.34
C GLU A 47 -8.81 -5.53 -7.98
N PRO A 48 -8.90 -6.47 -8.94
CA PRO A 48 -7.71 -7.06 -9.52
C PRO A 48 -6.82 -5.90 -9.94
N ARG A 49 -5.71 -5.71 -9.21
CA ARG A 49 -4.75 -4.66 -9.51
C ARG A 49 -4.48 -4.85 -10.98
N ARG A 50 -4.86 -3.87 -11.80
CA ARG A 50 -4.54 -3.90 -13.24
C ARG A 50 -3.08 -4.30 -13.27
N PRO A 51 -2.72 -5.40 -13.96
CA PRO A 51 -1.34 -5.85 -13.93
C PRO A 51 -0.51 -4.65 -14.36
N HIS A 52 0.27 -4.12 -13.43
CA HIS A 52 1.34 -3.21 -13.79
C HIS A 52 2.12 -3.98 -14.85
N SER A 53 2.45 -3.32 -15.97
CA SER A 53 3.28 -3.90 -17.03
C SER A 53 4.41 -4.65 -16.33
N ARG A 54 4.42 -5.98 -16.43
CA ARG A 54 5.43 -6.77 -15.74
C ARG A 54 6.75 -6.33 -16.32
N LEU A 55 7.59 -5.72 -15.50
CA LEU A 55 8.91 -5.28 -15.91
C LEU A 55 9.67 -6.52 -16.38
N THR A 56 10.08 -6.53 -17.64
CA THR A 56 10.88 -7.60 -18.21
C THR A 56 12.28 -7.60 -17.60
N ALA A 57 12.96 -8.74 -17.69
CA ALA A 57 14.34 -8.83 -17.20
C ALA A 57 15.27 -7.83 -17.90
N ASP A 58 14.99 -7.48 -19.16
CA ASP A 58 15.77 -6.52 -19.93
C ASP A 58 15.51 -5.08 -19.49
N GLU A 59 14.25 -4.69 -19.28
CA GLU A 59 13.89 -3.38 -18.70
C GLU A 59 14.50 -3.20 -17.30
N LEU A 60 14.55 -4.27 -16.49
CA LEU A 60 15.21 -4.21 -15.18
C LEU A 60 16.71 -3.98 -15.31
N ARG A 61 17.38 -4.65 -16.27
CA ARG A 61 18.82 -4.46 -16.50
C ARG A 61 19.12 -3.05 -17.01
N GLU A 62 18.30 -2.50 -17.89
CA GLU A 62 18.46 -1.13 -18.39
C GLU A 62 18.33 -0.09 -17.26
N LEU A 63 17.35 -0.25 -16.36
CA LEU A 63 17.22 0.61 -15.18
C LEU A 63 18.42 0.52 -14.22
N LEU A 64 19.05 -0.66 -14.13
CA LEU A 64 20.18 -0.90 -13.24
C LEU A 64 21.55 -0.55 -13.86
N ALA A 65 21.64 -0.40 -15.18
CA ALA A 65 22.89 -0.13 -15.90
C ALA A 65 23.64 1.14 -15.41
N PRO A 66 22.97 2.28 -15.09
CA PRO A 66 23.66 3.47 -14.58
C PRO A 66 24.35 3.23 -13.23
N PHE A 67 23.79 2.37 -12.38
CA PHE A 67 24.33 2.07 -11.05
C PHE A 67 25.45 1.03 -11.07
N ALA A 68 25.60 0.27 -12.17
CA ALA A 68 26.67 -0.71 -12.34
C ALA A 68 28.03 -0.04 -12.62
N ALA A 69 28.03 1.13 -13.27
CA ALA A 69 29.24 1.87 -13.60
C ALA A 69 29.95 2.48 -12.37
N GLU A 70 29.20 2.77 -11.30
CA GLU A 70 29.73 3.38 -10.07
C GLU A 70 30.54 2.39 -9.20
N ARG A 71 30.34 1.07 -9.37
CA ARG A 71 31.08 0.05 -8.59
C ARG A 71 32.50 -0.22 -9.08
N THR A 72 32.85 0.22 -10.29
CA THR A 72 34.18 -0.01 -10.89
C THR A 72 35.14 1.17 -10.76
N GLY A 73 34.69 2.30 -10.21
CA GLY A 73 35.50 3.52 -10.08
C GLY A 73 36.30 3.67 -8.78
N SER A 74 36.24 2.72 -7.86
CA SER A 74 37.03 2.75 -6.62
C SER A 74 38.04 1.61 -6.61
N ARG A 75 39.16 1.82 -7.30
CA ARG A 75 40.44 1.14 -7.05
C ARG A 75 41.55 2.17 -7.01
#